data_AF-A0A2S2P3S7-F1
#
_entry.id   AF-A0A2S2P3S7-F1
#
_cell.length_a   1.000
_cell.length_b   1.000
_cell.length_c   1.000
_cell.angle_alpha   90.00
_cell.angle_beta   90.00
_cell.angle_gamma   90.00
#
_symmetry.space_group_name_H-M   'P 1'
#
loop_
_entity.id
_entity.type
_entity.pdbx_description
1 polymer ?
#
loop_
_entity_poly.entity_id
_entity_poly.type
_entity_poly.pdbx_seq_one_letter_code
_entity_poly.pdbx_strand_id
1 'polypeptide(L)'
;GKSDLMEHVAHQTICMQYILELSRQLNIDPRACVPSFFSRIQLAEKQYKDSFEEELNMFKDRIRKRAEEKLRIAQAEIEEEERKARLGPGGLDPVEVFESLPDELKKCFESEDIQLLQNTINNMKQEDATYYIKHFGSA
;
A
#
# COMPACT_ATOMS: atom_id res chain seq x y z
N GLY A 1 0.98 17.83 -2.25
CA GLY A 1 1.74 17.48 -1.02
C GLY A 1 2.86 18.49 -0.79
N LYS A 2 3.57 18.43 0.34
CA LYS A 2 4.68 19.34 0.69
C LYS A 2 6.03 18.85 0.11
N SER A 3 6.07 18.56 -1.19
CA SER A 3 7.22 17.91 -1.83
C SER A 3 8.49 18.78 -1.77
N ASP A 4 8.38 20.07 -2.04
CA ASP A 4 9.55 20.98 -2.01
C ASP A 4 10.17 21.09 -0.62
N LEU A 5 9.32 21.15 0.41
CA LEU A 5 9.77 21.14 1.80
C LEU A 5 10.45 19.81 2.15
N MET A 6 9.91 18.68 1.68
CA MET A 6 10.54 17.37 1.86
C MET A 6 11.93 17.34 1.24
N GLU A 7 12.08 17.88 0.03
CA GLU A 7 13.39 17.93 -0.63
C GLU A 7 14.40 18.82 0.10
N HIS A 8 13.95 19.96 0.63
CA HIS A 8 14.78 20.83 1.44
C HIS A 8 15.26 20.14 2.72
N VAL A 9 14.35 19.48 3.45
CA VAL A 9 14.68 18.74 4.67
C VAL A 9 15.56 17.52 4.37
N ALA A 10 15.32 16.84 3.24
CA ALA A 10 16.14 15.72 2.79
C ALA A 10 17.60 16.14 2.56
N HIS A 11 17.81 17.29 1.92
CA HIS A 11 19.15 17.85 1.74
C HIS A 11 19.86 18.08 3.09
N GLN A 12 19.19 18.73 4.04
CA GLN A 12 19.76 18.98 5.37
C GLN A 12 20.05 17.69 6.14
N THR A 13 19.21 16.67 5.96
CA THR A 13 19.41 15.35 6.59
C THR A 13 20.71 14.70 6.09
N ILE A 14 20.96 14.74 4.78
CA ILE A 14 22.18 14.18 4.19
C ILE A 14 23.41 15.01 4.56
N CYS A 15 23.31 16.35 4.65
CA CYS A 15 24.39 17.17 5.19
C CYS A 15 24.78 16.73 6.60
N MET A 16 23.80 16.52 7.49
CA MET A 16 24.08 16.04 8.85
C MET A 16 24.71 14.64 8.85
N GLN A 17 24.25 13.74 7.98
CA GLN A 17 24.82 12.40 7.87
C GLN A 17 26.28 12.42 7.44
N TYR A 18 26.65 13.26 6.47
CA TYR A 18 28.02 13.44 6.00
C TYR A 18 28.92 14.06 7.08
N ILE A 19 28.42 15.01 7.87
CA ILE A 19 29.15 15.59 9.00
C ILE A 19 29.45 14.53 10.07
N LEU A 20 28.46 13.69 10.41
CA LEU A 20 28.62 12.59 11.35
C LEU A 20 29.56 11.51 10.83
N GLU A 21 29.53 11.23 9.53
CA GLU A 21 30.46 10.30 8.90
C GLU A 21 31.89 10.83 8.94
N LEU A 22 32.09 12.10 8.60
CA LEU A 22 33.40 12.74 8.66
C LEU A 22 33.98 12.73 10.09
N SER A 23 33.13 12.99 11.08
CA SER A 23 33.46 12.87 12.51
C SER A 23 33.95 11.48 12.87
N ARG A 24 33.24 10.44 12.42
CA ARG A 24 33.61 9.04 12.65
C ARG A 24 34.94 8.68 11.97
N GLN A 25 35.18 9.16 10.74
CA GLN A 25 36.42 8.90 10.01
C GLN A 25 37.63 9.58 10.65
N LEU A 26 37.46 10.82 11.14
CA LEU A 26 38.53 11.61 11.74
C LEU A 26 38.69 11.39 13.25
N ASN A 27 37.75 10.68 13.88
CA ASN A 27 37.68 10.47 15.33
C ASN A 27 37.70 11.79 16.13
N ILE A 28 36.95 12.79 15.65
CA ILE A 28 36.80 14.11 16.29
C ILE A 28 35.32 14.45 16.48
N ASP A 29 35.02 15.40 17.37
CA ASP A 29 33.65 15.85 17.62
C ASP A 29 32.98 16.35 16.31
N PRO A 30 31.74 15.93 16.01
CA PRO A 30 31.06 16.31 14.76
C PRO A 30 30.84 17.82 14.61
N ARG A 31 30.78 18.58 15.70
CA ARG A 31 30.70 20.05 15.65
C ARG A 31 31.96 20.65 15.04
N ALA A 32 33.12 20.01 15.24
CA ALA A 32 34.39 20.43 14.63
C ALA A 32 34.49 20.04 13.14
N CYS A 33 33.65 19.12 12.67
CA CYS A 33 33.61 18.67 11.27
C CYS A 33 32.80 19.58 10.34
N VAL A 34 31.95 20.47 10.88
CA VAL A 34 31.05 21.31 10.08
C VAL A 34 31.79 22.16 9.05
N PRO A 35 32.86 22.92 9.39
CA PRO A 35 33.58 23.72 8.40
C PRO A 35 34.26 22.84 7.34
N SER A 36 34.81 21.70 7.74
CA SER A 36 35.49 20.75 6.85
C SER A 36 34.52 20.14 5.84
N PHE A 37 33.29 19.81 6.25
CA PHE A 37 32.24 19.33 5.34
C PHE A 37 31.90 20.39 4.27
N PHE A 38 31.60 21.62 4.68
CA PHE A 38 31.24 22.67 3.73
C PHE A 38 32.39 23.05 2.79
N SER A 39 33.63 23.02 3.30
CA SER A 39 34.82 23.18 2.49
C SER A 39 34.92 22.09 1.41
N ARG A 40 34.77 20.81 1.77
CA ARG A 40 34.84 19.67 0.82
C ARG A 40 33.73 19.70 -0.24
N ILE A 41 32.50 20.04 0.15
CA ILE A 41 31.36 20.04 -0.78
C ILE A 41 31.36 21.28 -1.71
N GLN A 42 31.88 22.42 -1.25
CA GLN A 42 31.95 23.65 -2.05
C GLN A 42 33.23 23.72 -2.92
N LEU A 43 34.36 23.22 -2.43
CA LEU A 43 35.67 23.33 -3.10
C LEU A 43 35.99 22.16 -4.05
N ALA A 44 34.97 21.42 -4.48
CA ALA A 44 34.99 20.68 -5.74
C ALA A 44 35.86 19.42 -5.81
N GLU A 45 35.86 18.57 -4.76
CA GLU A 45 36.04 17.15 -5.04
C GLU A 45 34.79 16.66 -5.78
N LYS A 46 34.83 16.69 -7.12
CA LYS A 46 33.70 16.30 -7.99
C LYS A 46 33.13 14.95 -7.55
N GLN A 47 34.00 13.99 -7.25
CA GLN A 47 33.61 12.68 -6.75
C GLN A 47 32.84 12.74 -5.42
N TYR A 48 33.25 13.62 -4.49
CA TYR A 48 32.54 13.82 -3.21
C TYR A 48 31.16 14.42 -3.42
N LYS A 49 31.04 15.39 -4.33
CA LYS A 49 29.77 16.02 -4.69
C LYS A 49 28.83 15.05 -5.42
N ASP A 50 29.35 14.29 -6.38
CA ASP A 50 28.58 13.30 -7.13
C ASP A 50 28.02 12.22 -6.18
N SER A 51 28.85 11.73 -5.25
CA SER A 51 28.43 10.78 -4.19
C SER A 51 27.33 11.37 -3.28
N PHE A 52 27.49 12.63 -2.88
CA PHE A 52 26.50 13.33 -2.06
C PHE A 52 25.16 13.47 -2.79
N GLU A 53 25.18 13.85 -4.06
CA GLU A 53 23.98 14.01 -4.88
C GLU A 53 23.27 12.66 -5.13
N GLU A 54 24.04 11.60 -5.38
CA GLU A 54 23.51 10.25 -5.53
C GLU A 54 22.81 9.79 -4.24
N GLU A 55 23.46 9.95 -3.08
CA GLU A 55 22.87 9.61 -1.78
C GLU A 55 21.62 10.42 -1.46
N LEU A 56 21.62 11.71 -1.80
CA LEU A 56 20.45 12.57 -1.65
C LEU A 56 19.28 12.07 -2.50
N ASN A 57 19.52 11.71 -3.76
CA ASN A 57 18.49 11.18 -4.64
C ASN A 57 17.96 9.84 -4.13
N MET A 58 18.87 8.93 -3.73
CA MET A 58 18.48 7.66 -3.11
C MET A 58 17.63 7.86 -1.85
N PHE A 59 17.97 8.86 -1.02
CA PHE A 59 17.20 9.16 0.18
C PHE A 59 15.81 9.72 -0.14
N LYS A 60 15.70 10.66 -1.09
CA LYS A 60 14.42 11.18 -1.58
C LYS A 60 13.54 10.05 -2.10
N ASP A 61 14.10 9.12 -2.86
CA ASP A 61 13.35 7.97 -3.39
C ASP A 61 12.86 7.02 -2.30
N ARG A 62 13.69 6.77 -1.27
CA ARG A 62 13.23 6.01 -0.09
C ARG A 62 12.08 6.70 0.64
N ILE A 63 12.10 8.04 0.74
CA ILE A 63 11.00 8.80 1.35
C ILE A 63 9.72 8.66 0.50
N ARG A 64 9.82 8.85 -0.82
CA ARG A 64 8.67 8.72 -1.75
C ARG A 64 8.05 7.32 -1.65
N LYS A 65 8.85 6.26 -1.75
CA LYS A 65 8.40 4.87 -1.61
C LYS A 65 7.70 4.61 -0.27
N ARG A 66 8.24 5.13 0.83
CA ARG A 66 7.59 5.00 2.15
C ARG A 66 6.29 5.78 2.25
N ALA A 67 6.17 6.93 1.58
CA ALA A 67 4.94 7.68 1.53
C ALA A 67 3.86 6.95 0.71
N GLU A 68 4.23 6.41 -0.45
CA GLU A 68 3.36 5.57 -1.30
C GLU A 68 2.88 4.34 -0.55
N GLU A 69 3.77 3.63 0.14
CA GLU A 69 3.39 2.44 0.91
C GLU A 69 2.41 2.76 2.03
N LYS A 70 2.60 3.88 2.73
CA LYS A 70 1.63 4.33 3.76
C LYS A 70 0.27 4.67 3.17
N LEU A 71 0.24 5.28 1.99
CA LEU A 71 -1.01 5.57 1.29
C LEU A 71 -1.71 4.27 0.86
N ARG A 72 -0.95 3.31 0.32
CA ARG A 72 -1.47 2.00 -0.08
C ARG A 72 -2.08 1.24 1.10
N ILE A 73 -1.40 1.23 2.25
CA ILE A 73 -1.91 0.60 3.47
C ILE A 73 -3.20 1.28 3.91
N ALA A 74 -3.23 2.60 3.99
CA ALA A 74 -4.43 3.35 4.38
C ALA A 74 -5.61 3.11 3.41
N GLN A 75 -5.34 3.00 2.11
CA GLN A 75 -6.36 2.67 1.11
C GLN A 75 -6.91 1.26 1.30
N ALA A 76 -6.04 0.27 1.53
CA ALA A 76 -6.46 -1.11 1.78
C ALA A 76 -7.26 -1.25 3.09
N GLU A 77 -6.92 -0.48 4.13
CA GLU A 77 -7.69 -0.43 5.38
C GLU A 77 -9.09 0.13 5.15
N ILE A 78 -9.21 1.23 4.38
CA ILE A 78 -10.51 1.81 4.02
C ILE A 78 -11.34 0.82 3.18
N GLU A 79 -10.75 0.17 2.18
CA GLU A 79 -11.44 -0.82 1.34
C GLU A 79 -11.95 -2.00 2.18
N GLU A 80 -11.16 -2.49 3.14
CA GLU A 80 -11.58 -3.57 4.03
C GLU A 80 -12.68 -3.14 5.01
N GLU A 81 -12.66 -1.89 5.47
CA GLU A 81 -13.74 -1.32 6.28
C GLU A 81 -15.05 -1.21 5.46
N GLU A 82 -14.97 -0.72 4.23
CA GLU A 82 -16.12 -0.66 3.30
C GLU A 82 -16.65 -2.07 2.97
N ARG A 83 -15.73 -3.03 2.73
CA ARG A 83 -16.07 -4.44 2.51
C ARG A 83 -16.80 -5.02 3.73
N LYS A 84 -16.29 -4.78 4.95
CA LYS A 84 -16.95 -5.21 6.18
C LYS A 84 -18.32 -4.59 6.37
N ALA A 85 -18.49 -3.31 6.02
CA ALA A 85 -19.76 -2.61 6.15
C ALA A 85 -20.85 -3.13 5.20
N ARG A 86 -20.47 -3.71 4.05
CA ARG A 86 -21.41 -4.31 3.08
C ARG A 86 -21.66 -5.81 3.28
N LEU A 87 -20.99 -6.47 4.23
CA LEU A 87 -21.25 -7.88 4.51
C LEU A 87 -22.69 -8.08 5.00
N GLY A 88 -23.37 -9.07 4.42
CA GLY A 88 -24.70 -9.48 4.87
C GLY A 88 -24.68 -10.21 6.21
N PRO A 89 -25.85 -10.60 6.75
CA PRO A 89 -25.99 -11.30 8.04
C PRO A 89 -25.16 -12.60 8.15
N GLY A 90 -24.82 -13.24 7.03
CA GLY A 90 -23.94 -14.40 6.97
C GLY A 90 -22.44 -14.09 6.98
N GLY A 91 -22.04 -12.81 7.05
CA GLY A 91 -20.65 -12.37 6.96
C GLY A 91 -20.06 -12.50 5.55
N LEU A 92 -20.91 -12.63 4.53
CA LEU A 92 -20.52 -12.75 3.13
C LEU A 92 -20.85 -11.45 2.38
N ASP A 93 -20.01 -11.12 1.41
CA ASP A 93 -20.19 -9.98 0.53
C ASP A 93 -21.17 -10.34 -0.60
N PRO A 94 -22.32 -9.64 -0.75
CA PRO A 94 -23.30 -9.94 -1.78
C PRO A 94 -22.72 -9.97 -3.20
N VAL A 95 -21.71 -9.15 -3.48
CA VAL A 95 -21.05 -9.10 -4.80
C VAL A 95 -20.18 -10.33 -5.01
N GLU A 96 -19.34 -10.68 -4.04
CA GLU A 96 -18.50 -11.90 -4.12
C GLU A 96 -19.36 -13.16 -4.22
N VAL A 97 -20.45 -13.21 -3.45
CA VAL A 97 -21.46 -14.28 -3.52
C VAL A 97 -21.99 -14.35 -4.94
N PHE A 98 -22.56 -13.27 -5.47
CA PHE A 98 -23.17 -13.26 -6.79
C PHE A 98 -22.18 -13.65 -7.89
N GLU A 99 -20.95 -13.15 -7.88
CA GLU A 99 -19.93 -13.51 -8.87
C GLU A 99 -19.51 -14.98 -8.81
N SER A 100 -19.50 -15.58 -7.62
CA SER A 100 -19.17 -17.00 -7.42
C SER A 100 -20.27 -17.97 -7.83
N LEU A 101 -21.50 -17.48 -8.05
CA LEU A 101 -22.63 -18.33 -8.44
C LEU A 101 -22.52 -18.79 -9.91
N PRO A 102 -23.02 -20.00 -10.22
CA PRO A 102 -23.27 -20.44 -11.59
C PRO A 102 -24.24 -19.49 -12.33
N ASP A 103 -24.08 -19.37 -13.65
CA ASP A 103 -24.90 -18.47 -14.49
C ASP A 103 -26.40 -18.75 -14.38
N GLU A 104 -26.79 -20.00 -14.14
CA GLU A 104 -28.18 -20.39 -13.94
C GLU A 104 -28.75 -19.77 -12.65
N LEU A 105 -27.99 -19.80 -11.56
CA LEU A 105 -28.36 -19.17 -10.29
C LEU A 105 -28.30 -17.65 -10.37
N LYS A 106 -27.29 -17.07 -11.04
CA LYS A 106 -27.21 -15.62 -11.30
C LYS A 106 -28.47 -15.10 -11.97
N LYS A 107 -28.93 -15.77 -13.04
CA LYS A 107 -30.17 -15.44 -13.74
C LYS A 107 -31.41 -15.52 -12.85
N CYS A 108 -31.46 -16.48 -11.92
CA CYS A 108 -32.56 -16.56 -10.95
C CYS A 108 -32.62 -15.32 -10.05
N PHE A 109 -31.47 -14.85 -9.56
CA PHE A 109 -31.39 -13.64 -8.74
C PHE A 109 -31.65 -12.36 -9.54
N GLU A 110 -31.14 -12.25 -10.77
CA GLU A 110 -31.40 -11.09 -11.66
C GLU A 110 -32.86 -10.95 -12.07
N SER A 111 -33.57 -12.07 -12.24
CA SER A 111 -34.99 -12.10 -12.62
C SER A 111 -35.94 -12.01 -11.43
N GLU A 112 -35.40 -12.05 -10.19
CA GLU A 112 -36.17 -12.15 -8.94
C GLU A 112 -37.22 -13.30 -8.95
N ASP A 113 -36.98 -14.35 -9.75
CA ASP A 113 -37.91 -15.46 -9.96
C ASP A 113 -37.64 -16.61 -8.99
N ILE A 114 -38.43 -16.65 -7.91
CA ILE A 114 -38.38 -17.68 -6.87
C ILE A 114 -38.71 -19.08 -7.44
N GLN A 115 -39.59 -19.19 -8.44
CA GLN A 115 -39.94 -20.49 -9.02
C GLN A 115 -38.78 -21.02 -9.88
N LEU A 116 -38.14 -20.15 -10.65
CA LEU A 116 -36.96 -20.50 -11.42
C LEU A 116 -35.81 -20.93 -10.51
N LEU A 117 -35.62 -20.26 -9.36
CA LEU A 117 -34.62 -20.65 -8.37
C LEU A 117 -34.88 -22.06 -7.82
N GLN A 118 -36.12 -22.35 -7.40
CA GLN A 118 -36.50 -23.67 -6.89
C GLN A 118 -36.29 -24.76 -7.95
N ASN A 119 -36.66 -24.50 -9.20
CA ASN A 119 -36.47 -25.44 -10.31
C ASN A 119 -34.98 -25.69 -10.58
N THR A 120 -34.16 -24.63 -10.60
CA THR A 120 -32.71 -24.73 -10.81
C THR A 120 -32.03 -25.54 -9.70
N ILE A 121 -32.41 -25.31 -8.44
CA ILE A 121 -31.93 -26.08 -7.29
C ILE A 121 -32.38 -27.54 -7.34
N ASN A 122 -33.61 -27.83 -7.75
CA ASN A 122 -34.11 -29.20 -7.87
C ASN A 122 -33.46 -29.99 -9.01
N ASN A 123 -33.01 -29.30 -10.06
CA ASN A 123 -32.39 -29.93 -11.23
C ASN A 123 -30.86 -30.08 -11.12
N MET A 124 -30.22 -29.43 -10.13
CA MET A 124 -28.78 -29.60 -9.92
C MET A 124 -28.46 -30.83 -9.07
N LYS A 125 -27.17 -31.17 -9.00
CA LYS A 125 -26.70 -32.26 -8.14
C LYS A 125 -26.96 -31.91 -6.68
N GLN A 126 -27.39 -32.91 -5.91
CA GLN A 126 -27.73 -32.74 -4.50
C GLN A 126 -26.59 -32.15 -3.65
N GLU A 127 -25.34 -32.49 -3.98
CA GLU A 127 -24.13 -31.96 -3.33
C GLU A 127 -23.98 -30.45 -3.56
N ASP A 128 -24.13 -30.00 -4.81
CA ASP A 128 -24.05 -28.60 -5.21
C ASP A 128 -25.21 -27.79 -4.61
N ALA A 129 -26.44 -28.32 -4.66
CA ALA A 129 -27.62 -27.68 -4.07
C ALA A 129 -27.44 -27.43 -2.57
N THR A 130 -26.95 -28.44 -1.86
CA THR A 130 -26.68 -28.35 -0.43
C THR A 130 -25.59 -27.34 -0.14
N TYR A 131 -24.54 -27.30 -0.96
CA TYR A 131 -23.47 -26.32 -0.86
C TYR A 131 -24.03 -24.89 -1.00
N TYR A 132 -24.73 -24.58 -2.09
CA TYR A 132 -25.24 -23.23 -2.34
C TYR A 132 -26.29 -22.79 -1.31
N ILE A 133 -27.21 -23.68 -0.91
CA ILE A 133 -28.21 -23.36 0.13
C ILE A 133 -27.55 -23.11 1.49
N LYS A 134 -26.57 -23.93 1.88
CA LYS A 134 -25.91 -23.78 3.18
C LYS A 134 -25.03 -22.53 3.24
N HIS A 135 -24.36 -22.17 2.15
CA HIS A 135 -23.43 -21.05 2.12
C HIS A 135 -24.10 -19.72 1.78
N PHE A 136 -25.18 -19.72 0.99
CA PHE A 136 -25.80 -18.49 0.49
C PHE A 136 -27.29 -18.34 0.85
N GLY A 137 -27.94 -19.39 1.38
CA GLY A 137 -29.37 -19.35 1.76
C GLY A 137 -29.67 -18.63 3.08
N SER A 138 -28.64 -18.13 3.78
CA SER A 138 -28.76 -17.37 5.04
C SER A 138 -28.28 -15.91 4.90
N ALA A 139 -27.92 -15.48 3.69
CA ALA A 139 -27.46 -14.13 3.40
C ALA A 139 -28.64 -13.16 3.19
#